data_AF-A0A849PQS9-F1
#
_entry.id   AF-A0A849PQS9-F1
#
_cell.length_a   1.000
_cell.length_b   1.000
_cell.length_c   1.000
_cell.angle_alpha   90.00
_cell.angle_beta   90.00
_cell.angle_gamma   90.00
#
_symmetry.space_group_name_H-M   'P 1'
#
loop_
_entity.id
_entity.type
_entity.pdbx_description
1 polymer ?
#
loop_
_entity_poly.entity_id
_entity_poly.type
_entity_poly.pdbx_seq_one_letter_code
_entity_poly.pdbx_strand_id
1 'polypeptide(L)'
;MVLKNFEEMIKTTFRPNVTRLYPEVPTEVSDRYRGMHKLDRDKCIGCGICAGVCPTRAIRIVRYKRWFPMIDFGHCMFCGLCVDQCPNDALIMTKEYTEAISPDRYAIIYGPAQLMGEEE
;
A
#
# COMPACT_ATOMS: atom_id res chain seq x y z
N MET A 1 -35.19 -28.58 16.51
CA MET A 1 -34.30 -27.41 16.39
C MET A 1 -32.92 -27.69 16.99
N VAL A 2 -32.83 -28.18 18.23
CA VAL A 2 -31.55 -28.50 18.90
C VAL A 2 -30.69 -29.54 18.14
N LEU A 3 -31.28 -30.65 17.67
CA LEU A 3 -30.53 -31.72 16.99
C LEU A 3 -29.85 -31.26 15.69
N LYS A 4 -30.49 -30.39 14.90
CA LYS A 4 -29.88 -29.83 13.68
C LYS A 4 -28.66 -28.95 14.00
N ASN A 5 -28.70 -28.22 15.12
CA ASN A 5 -27.56 -27.41 15.56
C ASN A 5 -26.39 -28.28 16.03
N PHE A 6 -26.67 -29.40 16.70
CA PHE A 6 -25.63 -30.38 17.06
C PHE A 6 -25.02 -31.06 15.85
N GLU A 7 -25.83 -31.40 14.84
CA GLU A 7 -25.35 -31.95 13.58
C GLU A 7 -24.40 -30.99 12.86
N GLU A 8 -24.76 -29.71 12.76
CA GLU A 8 -23.90 -28.68 12.18
C GLU A 8 -22.66 -28.38 13.03
N MET A 9 -22.77 -28.45 14.36
CA MET A 9 -21.62 -28.35 15.27
C MET A 9 -20.60 -29.45 14.95
N ILE A 10 -21.04 -30.71 14.92
CA ILE A 10 -20.16 -31.85 14.62
C ILE A 10 -19.51 -31.68 13.24
N LYS A 11 -20.28 -31.30 12.21
CA LYS A 11 -19.74 -31.05 10.87
C LYS A 11 -18.69 -29.94 10.86
N THR A 12 -18.85 -28.91 11.70
CA THR A 12 -17.95 -27.76 11.75
C THR A 12 -16.69 -28.06 12.55
N THR A 13 -16.78 -28.83 13.64
CA THR A 13 -15.63 -29.19 14.49
C THR A 13 -14.53 -29.94 13.75
N PHE A 14 -14.89 -30.76 12.76
CA PHE A 14 -13.92 -31.54 11.98
C PHE A 14 -13.46 -30.87 10.68
N ARG A 15 -13.92 -29.65 10.37
CA ARG A 15 -13.38 -28.89 9.24
C ARG A 15 -12.03 -28.28 9.60
N PRO A 16 -11.12 -28.12 8.63
CA PRO A 16 -9.89 -27.37 8.87
C PRO A 16 -10.21 -25.93 9.25
N ASN A 17 -9.38 -25.36 10.12
CA ASN A 17 -9.53 -23.97 10.54
C ASN A 17 -9.31 -23.03 9.36
N VAL A 18 -10.14 -21.99 9.26
CA VAL A 18 -10.00 -20.91 8.26
C VAL A 18 -8.98 -19.84 8.68
N THR A 19 -8.40 -19.97 9.88
CA THR A 19 -7.46 -19.02 10.46
C THR A 19 -6.14 -19.02 9.69
N ARG A 20 -5.55 -17.83 9.51
CA ARG A 20 -4.20 -17.65 8.98
C ARG A 20 -3.23 -17.37 10.12
N LEU A 21 -2.01 -17.88 10.03
CA LEU A 21 -0.95 -17.65 11.01
C LEU A 21 -0.25 -16.32 10.73
N TYR A 22 -0.87 -15.22 11.15
CA TYR A 22 -0.23 -13.91 11.13
C TYR A 22 0.53 -13.69 12.45
N PRO A 23 1.78 -13.20 12.43
CA PRO A 23 2.56 -12.69 11.29
C PRO A 23 3.51 -13.70 10.62
N GLU A 24 3.55 -14.97 11.05
CA GLU A 24 4.56 -15.94 10.62
C GLU A 24 4.45 -16.31 9.13
N VAL A 25 3.23 -16.37 8.59
CA VAL A 25 2.95 -16.70 7.19
C VAL A 25 2.29 -15.48 6.52
N PRO A 26 2.95 -14.83 5.55
CA PRO A 26 2.36 -13.70 4.85
C PRO A 26 1.12 -14.13 4.06
N THR A 27 0.14 -13.24 3.98
CA THR A 27 -1.05 -13.50 3.19
C THR A 27 -0.72 -13.34 1.71
N GLU A 28 -1.03 -14.36 0.91
CA GLU A 28 -0.98 -14.24 -0.55
C GLU A 28 -2.02 -13.21 -1.02
N VAL A 29 -1.54 -12.19 -1.73
CA VAL A 29 -2.36 -11.14 -2.34
C VAL A 29 -2.28 -11.20 -3.86
N SER A 30 -3.33 -10.71 -4.52
CA SER A 30 -3.40 -10.66 -5.98
C SER A 30 -2.27 -9.85 -6.61
N ASP A 31 -1.96 -10.09 -7.88
CA ASP A 31 -0.95 -9.31 -8.62
C ASP A 31 -1.29 -7.82 -8.77
N ARG A 32 -2.58 -7.49 -8.75
CA ARG A 32 -3.07 -6.10 -8.82
C ARG A 32 -3.36 -5.50 -7.44
N TYR A 33 -2.78 -6.09 -6.38
CA TYR A 33 -2.97 -5.56 -5.04
C TYR A 33 -2.41 -4.15 -4.93
N ARG A 34 -3.13 -3.29 -4.22
CA ARG A 34 -2.82 -1.88 -4.05
C ARG A 34 -2.19 -1.64 -2.68
N GLY A 35 -0.91 -1.99 -2.55
CA GLY A 35 -0.12 -1.78 -1.34
C GLY A 35 0.66 -0.48 -1.33
N MET A 36 1.84 -0.50 -0.72
CA MET A 36 2.71 0.66 -0.60
C MET A 36 3.21 1.18 -1.96
N HIS A 37 3.50 2.47 -2.03
CA HIS A 37 3.97 3.07 -3.27
C HIS A 37 5.48 2.94 -3.38
N LYS A 38 5.98 2.56 -4.56
CA LYS A 38 7.39 2.57 -4.91
C LYS A 38 7.62 3.48 -6.12
N LEU A 39 8.71 4.24 -6.09
CA LEU A 39 9.07 5.21 -7.11
C LEU A 39 10.33 4.76 -7.85
N ASP A 40 10.22 4.66 -9.16
CA ASP A 40 11.35 4.51 -10.08
C ASP A 40 11.94 5.90 -10.38
N ARG A 41 13.17 6.11 -9.91
CA ARG A 41 13.88 7.38 -10.01
C ARG A 41 14.15 7.78 -11.46
N ASP A 42 14.46 6.83 -12.33
CA ASP A 42 14.91 7.11 -13.69
C ASP A 42 13.74 7.43 -14.62
N LYS A 43 12.57 6.82 -14.36
CA LYS A 43 11.34 7.09 -15.11
C LYS A 43 10.65 8.38 -14.69
N CYS A 44 10.82 8.80 -13.44
CA CYS A 44 10.14 9.98 -12.92
C CYS A 44 10.73 11.27 -13.49
N ILE A 45 9.88 12.06 -14.17
CA ILE A 45 10.25 13.36 -14.73
C ILE A 45 9.85 14.55 -13.85
N GLY A 46 9.16 14.30 -12.74
CA GLY A 46 8.72 15.36 -11.82
C GLY A 46 7.54 16.20 -12.34
N CYS A 47 6.69 15.64 -13.20
CA CYS A 47 5.57 16.37 -13.84
C CYS A 47 4.46 16.81 -12.89
N GLY A 48 4.32 16.18 -11.71
CA GLY A 48 3.32 16.55 -10.72
C GLY A 48 1.88 16.07 -10.96
N ILE A 49 1.63 15.31 -12.04
CA ILE A 49 0.29 14.77 -12.35
C ILE A 49 -0.26 13.92 -11.20
N CYS A 50 0.59 13.10 -10.57
CA CYS A 50 0.22 12.29 -9.41
C CYS A 50 -0.31 13.14 -8.24
N ALA A 51 0.25 14.32 -8.01
CA ALA A 51 -0.23 15.26 -6.99
C ALA A 51 -1.55 15.93 -7.40
N GLY A 52 -1.71 16.25 -8.68
CA GLY A 52 -2.94 16.85 -9.22
C GLY A 52 -4.15 15.92 -9.21
N VAL A 53 -3.96 14.63 -9.49
CA VAL A 53 -5.05 13.63 -9.52
C VAL A 53 -5.43 13.12 -8.11
N CYS A 54 -4.57 13.30 -7.11
CA CYS A 54 -4.80 12.75 -5.79
C CYS A 54 -6.05 13.36 -5.12
N PRO A 55 -7.13 12.58 -4.88
CA PRO A 55 -8.38 13.13 -4.35
C PRO A 55 -8.24 13.65 -2.92
N THR A 56 -7.36 13.05 -2.13
CA THR A 56 -7.08 13.45 -0.74
C THR A 56 -5.94 14.45 -0.60
N ARG A 57 -5.29 14.83 -1.71
CA ARG A 57 -4.08 15.69 -1.72
C ARG A 57 -2.94 15.17 -0.82
N ALA A 58 -2.82 13.85 -0.67
CA ALA A 58 -1.78 13.19 0.10
C ALA A 58 -0.37 13.33 -0.52
N ILE A 59 -0.28 13.69 -1.80
CA ILE A 59 0.98 13.77 -2.54
C ILE A 59 1.41 15.23 -2.70
N ARG A 60 2.67 15.53 -2.36
CA ARG A 60 3.32 16.83 -2.59
C ARG A 60 4.56 16.64 -3.43
N ILE A 61 4.83 17.57 -4.35
CA ILE A 61 6.07 17.56 -5.12
C ILE A 61 7.14 18.36 -4.36
N VAL A 62 8.26 17.70 -4.07
CA VAL A 62 9.38 18.25 -3.29
C VAL A 62 10.68 18.18 -4.09
N ARG A 63 11.66 19.01 -3.72
CA ARG A 63 12.96 19.06 -4.40
C ARG A 63 13.95 18.13 -3.70
N TYR A 64 14.40 17.10 -4.41
CA TYR A 64 15.45 16.16 -4.01
C TYR A 64 16.39 15.96 -5.21
N LYS A 65 17.36 16.86 -5.38
CA LYS A 65 18.16 17.09 -6.62
C LYS A 65 17.32 17.54 -7.82
N ARG A 66 16.24 16.81 -8.14
CA ARG A 66 15.16 17.14 -9.09
C ARG A 66 13.81 17.16 -8.35
N TRP A 67 12.71 17.31 -9.06
CA TRP A 67 11.36 17.29 -8.47
C TRP A 67 10.83 15.85 -8.39
N PHE A 68 10.40 15.44 -7.20
CA PHE A 68 9.86 14.10 -6.94
C PHE A 68 8.65 14.16 -6.00
N PRO A 69 7.76 13.16 -6.04
CA PRO A 69 6.65 13.07 -5.10
C PRO A 69 7.13 12.69 -3.69
N MET A 70 6.46 13.25 -2.70
CA MET A 70 6.43 12.85 -1.30
C MET A 70 5.00 12.48 -0.97
N ILE A 71 4.78 11.37 -0.26
CA ILE A 71 3.44 10.82 -0.01
C ILE A 71 3.20 10.76 1.50
N ASP A 72 2.12 11.37 1.95
CA ASP A 72 1.60 11.21 3.31
C ASP A 72 0.66 9.99 3.36
N PHE A 73 1.13 8.88 3.93
CA PHE A 73 0.33 7.66 4.03
C PHE A 73 -0.80 7.75 5.07
N GLY A 74 -0.76 8.74 5.98
CA GLY A 74 -1.88 9.05 6.87
C GLY A 74 -3.08 9.67 6.14
N HIS A 75 -2.85 10.29 4.98
CA HIS A 75 -3.90 10.88 4.13
C HIS A 75 -4.19 10.08 2.86
N CYS A 76 -3.35 9.10 2.52
CA CYS A 76 -3.53 8.27 1.33
C CYS A 76 -4.68 7.26 1.52
N MET A 77 -5.58 7.15 0.54
CA MET A 77 -6.66 6.16 0.54
C MET A 77 -6.42 4.96 -0.37
N PHE A 78 -5.19 4.81 -0.89
CA PHE A 78 -4.75 3.66 -1.70
C PHE A 78 -5.64 3.34 -2.93
N CYS A 79 -6.14 4.40 -3.59
CA CYS A 79 -7.03 4.26 -4.74
C CYS A 79 -6.32 3.84 -6.04
N GLY A 80 -5.02 4.15 -6.20
CA GLY A 80 -4.22 3.83 -7.40
C GLY A 80 -4.25 4.86 -8.52
N LEU A 81 -5.05 5.94 -8.43
CA LEU A 81 -5.16 6.95 -9.50
C LEU A 81 -3.82 7.61 -9.85
N CYS A 82 -2.93 7.81 -8.88
CA CYS A 82 -1.60 8.39 -9.10
C CYS A 82 -0.68 7.48 -9.93
N VAL A 83 -0.87 6.15 -9.84
CA VAL A 83 -0.16 5.15 -10.63
C VAL A 83 -0.75 5.10 -12.03
N ASP A 84 -2.07 5.00 -12.14
CA ASP A 84 -2.77 4.91 -13.44
C ASP A 84 -2.56 6.14 -14.32
N GLN A 85 -2.41 7.33 -13.72
CA GLN A 85 -2.20 8.58 -14.46
C GLN A 85 -0.72 8.93 -14.66
N CYS A 86 0.22 8.08 -14.22
CA CYS A 86 1.64 8.35 -14.43
C CYS A 86 1.98 8.12 -15.92
N PRO A 87 2.43 9.14 -16.68
CA PRO A 87 2.68 8.98 -18.12
C PRO A 87 3.89 8.08 -18.43
N ASN A 88 4.77 7.86 -17.45
CA ASN A 88 6.01 7.09 -17.60
C ASN A 88 6.04 5.84 -16.71
N ASP A 89 4.91 5.47 -16.06
CA ASP A 89 4.84 4.35 -15.11
C ASP A 89 5.94 4.40 -14.03
N ALA A 90 6.27 5.61 -13.58
CA ALA A 90 7.35 5.83 -12.62
C ALA A 90 6.94 5.53 -11.18
N LEU A 91 5.65 5.65 -10.86
CA LEU A 91 5.10 5.33 -9.54
C LEU A 91 4.28 4.05 -9.65
N ILE A 92 4.56 3.06 -8.81
CA ILE A 92 3.88 1.77 -8.81
C ILE A 92 3.37 1.44 -7.39
N MET A 93 2.31 0.63 -7.30
CA MET A 93 1.88 0.05 -6.03
C MET A 93 2.45 -1.35 -5.91
N THR A 94 3.04 -1.65 -4.75
CA THR A 94 3.62 -2.96 -4.44
C THR A 94 2.58 -3.86 -3.78
N LYS A 95 2.98 -5.09 -3.47
CA LYS A 95 2.22 -6.01 -2.65
C LYS A 95 2.45 -5.80 -1.15
N GLU A 96 3.25 -4.80 -0.77
CA GLU A 96 3.59 -4.53 0.62
C GLU A 96 2.42 -3.83 1.33
N TYR A 97 2.00 -4.36 2.47
CA TYR A 97 0.85 -3.86 3.24
C TYR A 97 1.13 -3.72 4.74
N THR A 98 2.34 -4.04 5.17
CA THR A 98 2.75 -3.98 6.58
C THR A 98 3.60 -2.75 6.89
N GLU A 99 4.23 -2.15 5.87
CA GLU A 99 5.09 -0.96 5.99
C GLU A 99 4.28 0.35 5.97
N ALA A 100 3.67 0.75 7.08
CA ALA A 100 3.18 2.13 7.30
C ALA A 100 2.74 2.32 8.77
N ILE A 101 3.36 1.60 9.69
CA ILE A 101 2.94 1.54 11.09
C ILE A 101 4.00 2.25 11.92
N SER A 102 3.65 3.44 12.41
CA SER A 102 4.46 4.15 13.39
C SER A 102 3.55 4.88 14.37
N PRO A 103 3.90 4.95 15.67
CA PRO A 103 3.20 5.82 16.62
C PRO A 103 3.37 7.30 16.30
N ASP A 104 4.41 7.68 15.55
CA ASP A 104 4.63 9.05 15.10
C ASP A 104 3.94 9.30 13.74
N ARG A 105 3.08 10.32 13.72
CA ARG A 105 2.38 10.77 12.51
C ARG A 105 3.32 11.23 11.39
N TYR A 106 4.52 11.70 11.72
CA TYR A 106 5.46 12.21 10.71
C TYR A 106 6.28 11.08 10.08
N ALA A 107 6.44 9.96 10.80
CA ALA A 107 7.17 8.80 10.30
C ALA A 107 6.46 8.07 9.14
N ILE A 108 5.16 8.31 8.93
CA ILE A 108 4.38 7.77 7.81
C ILE A 108 4.31 8.72 6.60
N ILE A 109 5.06 9.83 6.64
CA ILE A 109 5.23 10.73 5.49
C ILE A 109 6.51 10.31 4.77
N TYR A 110 6.38 9.67 3.61
CA TYR A 110 7.53 9.13 2.91
C TYR A 110 8.04 10.14 1.89
N GLY A 111 9.30 10.53 2.07
CA GLY A 111 10.06 11.35 1.12
C GLY A 111 10.50 10.57 -0.13
N PRO A 112 11.08 11.27 -1.12
CA PRO A 112 11.56 10.65 -2.36
C PRO A 112 12.53 9.48 -2.15
N ALA A 113 13.48 9.60 -1.22
CA ALA A 113 14.47 8.53 -0.95
C ALA A 113 13.80 7.24 -0.45
N GLN A 114 12.89 7.36 0.53
CA GLN A 114 12.12 6.24 1.07
C GLN A 114 11.25 5.58 -0.01
N LEU A 115 10.60 6.37 -0.87
CA LEU A 115 9.81 5.82 -1.97
C LEU A 115 10.65 5.09 -3.02
N MET A 116 11.92 5.47 -3.20
CA MET A 116 12.85 4.81 -4.11
C MET A 116 13.45 3.53 -3.50
N GLY A 117 13.30 3.31 -2.20
CA GLY A 117 14.04 2.27 -1.47
C GLY A 117 15.54 2.55 -1.41
N GLU A 118 15.93 3.82 -1.58
CA GLU A 118 17.29 4.28 -1.25
C GLU A 118 17.29 4.44 0.28
N GLU A 119 17.64 3.37 1.01
CA GLU A 119 17.98 3.47 2.43
C GLU A 119 19.20 4.38 2.57
N GLU A 120 19.18 5.30 3.52
CA GLU A 120 20.37 6.05 3.96
C GLU A 120 21.34 5.14 4.71
#